data_AF-A0A8G0LFV2-F1
#
_entry.id   AF-A0A8G0LFV2-F1
#
_cell.length_a   1.000
_cell.length_b   1.000
_cell.length_c   1.000
_cell.angle_alpha   90.00
_cell.angle_beta   90.00
_cell.angle_gamma   90.00
#
_symmetry.space_group_name_H-M   'P 1'
#
loop_
_entity.id
_entity.type
_entity.pdbx_description
1 polymer ?
#
loop_
_entity_poly.entity_id
_entity_poly.type
_entity_poly.pdbx_seq_one_letter_code
_entity_poly.pdbx_strand_id
1 'polypeptide(L)'
;MLVTYKNNRLIPALIITACVVLFYCLIDPSLENYGYDPVVKQKGIVVEEVELSNSQRKPVDLGTSSTAETAEAPSKEVEYITPTSSHKTTDKEKKPSKAISYNGLSTDDVLLIVKTGGTTIWKRMLVHFTTSLSQDRIPLANTVIYSDVPERVGPYNVIDVLANMSSTAKAQPDFDVYRQQPEYMANNYYVEAAGVNGDEWGPVGGWIIDKYKFVPLIQHAGDNWPKAKWYIYMEDDAYLFLPAVLGYLAKFDSTEPHYLGSYAAKSDVIFAHGGAGFALSRGAWEQSFGKQGNGNGSLTEEYYQYTADHCCGDQVLAHALRKHGVKFGENGGDGKFTFGFNPVVHWAFAFANANWCKPLLSWHKVHNRDIARYYELEQSWDWSKGPLLHRDFFNAMILPNIKEHAEWWDNYSGVFEVSSGNREWAPKPGAENGQYDKALWANAWESVKACEAACQGWTMCMQWNYVEDLCKMDDKVYMGQGYAPGMSQRKTALKHTSGWMYKRLEDWKC
;
A
#
# COMPACT_ATOMS: atom_id res chain seq x y z
N MET A 1 -22.60 42.20 17.75
CA MET A 1 -22.97 41.78 16.39
C MET A 1 -23.55 40.38 16.52
N LEU A 2 -24.88 40.23 16.49
CA LEU A 2 -25.56 38.94 16.62
C LEU A 2 -25.56 38.27 15.23
N VAL A 3 -24.82 37.17 15.09
CA VAL A 3 -24.90 36.31 13.91
C VAL A 3 -25.68 35.07 14.31
N THR A 4 -26.95 35.03 13.93
CA THR A 4 -27.80 33.84 14.02
C THR A 4 -27.67 33.07 12.71
N TYR A 5 -26.99 31.92 12.74
CA TYR A 5 -26.91 31.02 11.59
C TYR A 5 -28.26 30.29 11.47
N LYS A 6 -29.19 30.88 10.70
CA LYS A 6 -30.46 30.22 10.35
C LYS A 6 -30.17 29.03 9.45
N ASN A 7 -30.84 27.93 9.75
CA ASN A 7 -30.79 26.65 9.06
C ASN A 7 -30.98 26.83 7.54
N ASN A 8 -29.88 26.88 6.80
CA ASN A 8 -29.86 27.34 5.40
C ASN A 8 -30.08 26.21 4.40
N ARG A 9 -30.59 25.04 4.83
CA ARG A 9 -30.76 23.83 4.01
C ARG A 9 -31.85 23.97 2.93
N LEU A 10 -32.75 24.95 3.06
CA LEU A 10 -33.84 25.17 2.12
C LEU A 10 -33.35 25.72 0.78
N ILE A 11 -32.35 26.61 0.79
CA ILE A 11 -31.82 27.24 -0.42
C ILE A 11 -31.06 26.23 -1.30
N PRO A 12 -30.12 25.41 -0.76
CA PRO A 12 -29.50 24.32 -1.50
C PRO A 12 -30.53 23.31 -2.02
N ALA A 13 -31.55 22.95 -1.23
CA ALA A 13 -32.59 22.04 -1.68
C ALA A 13 -33.36 22.60 -2.89
N LEU A 14 -33.75 23.87 -2.86
CA LEU A 14 -34.43 24.54 -3.98
C LEU A 14 -33.54 24.62 -5.23
N ILE A 15 -32.23 24.88 -5.06
CA ILE A 15 -31.28 24.90 -6.18
C ILE A 15 -31.13 23.50 -6.79
N ILE A 16 -30.98 22.46 -5.96
CA ILE A 16 -30.89 21.07 -6.44
C ILE A 16 -32.16 20.67 -7.19
N THR A 17 -33.34 20.99 -6.66
CA THR A 17 -34.61 20.71 -7.33
C THR A 17 -34.71 21.45 -8.66
N ALA A 18 -34.33 22.73 -8.72
CA ALA A 18 -34.34 23.50 -9.97
C ALA A 18 -33.35 22.93 -11.01
N CYS A 19 -32.16 22.51 -10.58
CA CYS A 19 -31.17 21.85 -11.45
C CYS A 19 -31.69 20.53 -12.01
N VAL A 20 -32.35 19.69 -11.20
CA VAL A 20 -32.92 18.41 -11.65
C VAL A 20 -34.06 18.65 -12.65
N VAL A 21 -34.92 19.64 -12.40
CA VAL A 21 -36.00 20.01 -13.32
C VAL A 21 -35.44 20.54 -14.64
N LEU A 22 -34.43 21.42 -14.60
CA LEU A 22 -33.77 21.92 -15.80
C LEU A 22 -33.08 20.80 -16.58
N PHE A 23 -32.44 19.85 -15.90
CA PHE A 23 -31.84 18.67 -16.53
C PHE A 23 -32.89 17.85 -17.27
N TYR A 24 -34.04 17.56 -16.63
CA TYR A 24 -35.14 16.83 -17.27
C TYR A 24 -35.82 17.59 -18.41
N CYS A 25 -35.91 18.92 -18.33
CA CYS A 25 -36.54 19.75 -19.36
C CYS A 25 -35.62 20.06 -20.56
N LEU A 26 -34.31 19.95 -20.40
CA LEU A 26 -33.31 20.25 -21.43
C LEU A 26 -32.72 18.99 -22.08
N ILE A 27 -33.10 17.79 -21.63
CA ILE A 27 -32.82 16.55 -22.34
C ILE A 27 -33.81 16.44 -23.50
N ASP A 28 -33.29 16.59 -24.72
CA ASP A 28 -33.97 16.18 -25.93
C ASP A 28 -33.87 14.65 -26.08
N PRO A 29 -34.98 13.90 -25.96
CA PRO A 29 -34.97 12.44 -26.05
C PRO A 29 -34.70 11.93 -27.48
N SER A 30 -34.50 12.80 -28.47
CA SER A 30 -34.24 12.44 -29.87
C SER A 30 -32.77 12.54 -30.32
N LEU A 31 -31.85 12.97 -29.43
CA LEU A 31 -30.43 12.97 -29.73
C LEU A 31 -29.80 11.60 -29.45
N GLU A 32 -29.69 10.78 -30.50
CA GLU A 32 -28.84 9.59 -30.50
C GLU A 32 -27.34 9.97 -30.38
N ASN A 33 -26.75 9.51 -29.27
CA ASN A 33 -25.33 9.17 -29.04
C ASN A 33 -24.21 10.23 -29.15
N TYR A 34 -23.61 10.53 -27.99
CA TYR A 34 -22.15 10.51 -27.84
C TYR A 34 -21.75 9.85 -26.51
N GLY A 35 -21.32 8.59 -26.58
CA GLY A 35 -20.37 7.97 -25.64
C GLY A 35 -20.81 7.72 -24.20
N TYR A 36 -21.84 6.88 -23.97
CA TYR A 36 -21.96 6.12 -22.71
C TYR A 36 -22.95 4.96 -22.91
N ASP A 37 -22.49 3.72 -22.85
CA ASP A 37 -23.34 2.52 -22.81
C ASP A 37 -23.32 1.93 -21.40
N PRO A 38 -24.34 2.17 -20.55
CA PRO A 38 -24.45 1.53 -19.25
C PRO A 38 -25.38 0.33 -19.32
N VAL A 39 -25.05 -0.68 -20.14
CA VAL A 39 -25.71 -1.99 -20.02
C VAL A 39 -24.69 -3.13 -20.09
N VAL A 40 -23.83 -3.22 -19.06
CA VAL A 40 -23.43 -4.53 -18.54
C VAL A 40 -24.32 -4.81 -17.34
N LYS A 41 -25.38 -5.59 -17.57
CA LYS A 41 -26.21 -6.18 -16.53
C LYS A 41 -25.31 -6.88 -15.51
N GLN A 42 -25.19 -6.32 -14.31
CA GLN A 42 -24.94 -7.13 -13.12
C GLN A 42 -26.05 -8.19 -13.08
N LYS A 43 -25.70 -9.45 -13.36
CA LYS A 43 -26.51 -10.58 -12.88
C LYS A 43 -26.40 -10.56 -11.36
N GLY A 44 -27.35 -9.88 -10.74
CA GLY A 44 -27.63 -9.99 -9.31
C GLY A 44 -27.93 -11.44 -8.98
N ILE A 45 -27.24 -11.91 -7.94
CA ILE A 45 -27.55 -13.09 -7.17
C ILE A 45 -29.00 -12.94 -6.69
N VAL A 46 -29.89 -13.82 -7.14
CA VAL A 46 -31.19 -14.01 -6.51
C VAL A 46 -30.93 -14.75 -5.20
N VAL A 47 -31.11 -14.06 -4.08
CA VAL A 47 -31.21 -14.69 -2.76
C VAL A 47 -32.61 -15.27 -2.68
N GLU A 48 -32.71 -16.58 -2.90
CA GLU A 48 -33.91 -17.34 -2.58
C GLU A 48 -33.71 -17.94 -1.18
N GLU A 49 -34.56 -17.55 -0.22
CA GLU A 49 -34.62 -18.16 1.10
C GLU A 49 -34.99 -19.64 0.96
N VAL A 50 -34.09 -20.54 1.36
CA VAL A 50 -34.38 -21.97 1.45
C VAL A 50 -34.40 -22.37 2.93
N GLU A 51 -35.60 -22.65 3.41
CA GLU A 51 -35.86 -23.29 4.70
C GLU A 51 -35.10 -24.62 4.82
N LEU A 52 -34.43 -24.79 5.96
CA LEU A 52 -33.86 -26.08 6.34
C LEU A 52 -34.97 -27.08 6.68
N SER A 53 -35.06 -28.17 5.91
CA SER A 53 -35.60 -29.42 6.45
C SER A 53 -34.80 -30.66 6.00
N ASN A 54 -34.55 -31.45 7.03
CA ASN A 54 -33.90 -32.75 7.16
C ASN A 54 -33.97 -33.79 6.02
N SER A 55 -32.84 -34.50 5.90
CA SER A 55 -32.72 -35.98 5.80
C SER A 55 -33.11 -36.70 4.49
N GLN A 56 -32.11 -37.20 3.74
CA GLN A 56 -31.81 -38.65 3.55
C GLN A 56 -30.95 -38.90 2.30
N ARG A 57 -29.98 -39.83 2.43
CA ARG A 57 -29.13 -40.35 1.34
C ARG A 57 -29.89 -41.37 0.48
N LYS A 58 -29.60 -41.41 -0.82
CA LYS A 58 -29.28 -42.63 -1.60
C LYS A 58 -28.72 -42.30 -3.00
N PRO A 59 -27.80 -43.12 -3.57
CA PRO A 59 -27.14 -42.87 -4.85
C PRO A 59 -27.89 -43.50 -6.03
N VAL A 60 -27.79 -42.90 -7.22
CA VAL A 60 -28.17 -43.53 -8.49
C VAL A 60 -27.11 -43.20 -9.55
N ASP A 61 -26.63 -44.25 -10.19
CA ASP A 61 -25.70 -44.28 -11.32
C ASP A 61 -26.46 -44.54 -12.63
N LEU A 62 -25.75 -44.37 -13.74
CA LEU A 62 -26.04 -44.69 -15.15
C LEU A 62 -26.58 -43.58 -16.07
N GLY A 63 -25.79 -43.31 -17.12
CA GLY A 63 -26.32 -42.81 -18.38
C GLY A 63 -25.31 -42.13 -19.32
N THR A 64 -24.40 -42.90 -19.91
CA THR A 64 -23.58 -42.53 -21.08
C THR A 64 -24.36 -41.87 -22.21
N SER A 65 -23.81 -40.80 -22.79
CA SER A 65 -23.92 -40.51 -24.22
C SER A 65 -22.68 -39.76 -24.68
N SER A 66 -22.00 -40.33 -25.68
CA SER A 66 -20.79 -39.82 -26.30
C SER A 66 -21.12 -38.77 -27.35
N THR A 67 -20.29 -37.74 -27.43
CA THR A 67 -19.88 -37.16 -28.71
C THR A 67 -18.43 -36.74 -28.57
N ALA A 68 -17.57 -37.44 -29.31
CA ALA A 68 -16.17 -37.13 -29.45
C ALA A 68 -16.03 -35.81 -30.23
N GLU A 69 -15.24 -34.89 -29.69
CA GLU A 69 -14.65 -33.80 -30.47
C GLU A 69 -13.15 -33.81 -30.21
N THR A 70 -12.44 -33.62 -31.31
CA THR A 70 -11.03 -33.91 -31.61
C THR A 70 -10.02 -33.32 -30.65
N ALA A 71 -9.04 -34.14 -30.26
CA ALA A 71 -7.83 -33.72 -29.58
C ALA A 71 -6.97 -32.79 -30.46
N GLU A 72 -6.73 -31.57 -29.99
CA GLU A 72 -5.76 -30.67 -30.56
C GLU A 72 -4.38 -30.92 -29.91
N ALA A 73 -3.35 -31.00 -30.75
CA ALA A 73 -1.97 -31.34 -30.36
C ALA A 73 -1.33 -30.26 -29.47
N PRO A 74 -0.34 -30.60 -28.62
CA PRO A 74 0.22 -29.66 -27.66
C PRO A 74 0.97 -28.52 -28.37
N SER A 75 0.77 -27.31 -27.86
CA SER A 75 1.41 -26.08 -28.30
C SER A 75 2.93 -26.19 -28.27
N LYS A 76 3.56 -25.63 -29.30
CA LYS A 76 5.00 -25.60 -29.49
C LYS A 76 5.71 -24.96 -28.29
N GLU A 77 6.83 -25.58 -27.93
CA GLU A 77 7.81 -25.14 -26.94
C GLU A 77 8.16 -23.65 -27.13
N VAL A 78 7.98 -22.85 -26.09
CA VAL A 78 8.28 -21.42 -26.07
C VAL A 78 9.81 -21.25 -26.06
N GLU A 79 10.33 -20.62 -27.10
CA GLU A 79 11.76 -20.31 -27.19
C GLU A 79 12.10 -19.18 -26.20
N TYR A 80 12.87 -19.52 -25.16
CA TYR A 80 13.30 -18.59 -24.13
C TYR A 80 14.21 -17.50 -24.71
N ILE A 81 13.71 -16.27 -24.83
CA ILE A 81 14.56 -15.10 -25.06
C ILE A 81 15.12 -14.67 -23.70
N THR A 82 16.41 -14.94 -23.48
CA THR A 82 17.14 -14.35 -22.34
C THR A 82 17.08 -12.83 -22.48
N PRO A 83 16.58 -12.08 -21.49
CA PRO A 83 16.67 -10.63 -21.51
C PRO A 83 18.15 -10.26 -21.67
N THR A 84 18.45 -9.43 -22.68
CA THR A 84 19.81 -9.11 -23.11
C THR A 84 20.65 -8.58 -21.94
N SER A 85 21.35 -9.49 -21.26
CA SER A 85 22.52 -9.17 -20.45
C SER A 85 23.68 -9.05 -21.41
N SER A 86 24.07 -7.83 -21.78
CA SER A 86 25.47 -7.45 -21.95
C SER A 86 25.65 -6.02 -22.44
N HIS A 87 26.06 -5.17 -21.51
CA HIS A 87 27.39 -4.58 -21.65
C HIS A 87 28.06 -4.63 -20.28
N LYS A 88 29.14 -5.41 -20.17
CA LYS A 88 30.15 -5.20 -19.13
C LYS A 88 30.83 -3.85 -19.43
N THR A 89 30.26 -2.76 -18.95
CA THR A 89 31.09 -1.58 -18.69
C THR A 89 32.09 -1.99 -17.61
N THR A 90 33.37 -1.92 -17.94
CA THR A 90 34.45 -1.92 -16.96
C THR A 90 34.44 -0.57 -16.25
N ASP A 91 33.34 -0.27 -15.57
CA ASP A 91 33.34 0.79 -14.57
C ASP A 91 34.18 0.27 -13.42
N LYS A 92 35.30 0.96 -13.15
CA LYS A 92 36.07 0.75 -11.92
C LYS A 92 35.09 0.93 -10.78
N GLU A 93 34.59 -0.18 -10.22
CA GLU A 93 33.83 -0.22 -8.98
C GLU A 93 34.59 0.63 -7.96
N LYS A 94 34.09 1.82 -7.69
CA LYS A 94 34.43 2.50 -6.44
C LYS A 94 33.91 1.55 -5.37
N LYS A 95 34.83 0.88 -4.66
CA LYS A 95 34.48 0.12 -3.46
C LYS A 95 33.54 1.01 -2.62
N PRO A 96 32.32 0.55 -2.30
CA PRO A 96 31.40 1.32 -1.48
C PRO A 96 32.14 1.75 -0.21
N SER A 97 31.93 3.01 0.16
CA SER A 97 32.52 3.58 1.36
C SER A 97 31.87 2.91 2.58
N LYS A 98 32.44 1.77 3.01
CA LYS A 98 31.91 0.81 4.01
C LYS A 98 30.57 0.17 3.60
N ALA A 99 30.60 -1.14 3.31
CA ALA A 99 29.40 -1.95 3.33
C ALA A 99 28.68 -1.77 4.68
N ILE A 100 27.41 -1.39 4.63
CA ILE A 100 26.57 -1.27 5.82
C ILE A 100 26.33 -2.69 6.32
N SER A 101 26.73 -2.97 7.57
CA SER A 101 26.58 -4.29 8.18
C SER A 101 25.91 -4.16 9.55
N TYR A 102 24.91 -5.01 9.79
CA TYR A 102 24.20 -5.15 11.05
C TYR A 102 24.17 -6.60 11.48
N ASN A 103 24.71 -6.88 12.68
CA ASN A 103 24.66 -8.21 13.30
C ASN A 103 25.10 -9.35 12.34
N GLY A 104 26.09 -9.09 11.48
CA GLY A 104 26.63 -10.09 10.54
C GLY A 104 25.90 -10.20 9.19
N LEU A 105 24.81 -9.47 8.97
CA LEU A 105 24.16 -9.30 7.65
C LEU A 105 24.60 -7.97 7.03
N SER A 106 25.06 -7.99 5.79
CA SER A 106 25.51 -6.80 5.06
C SER A 106 24.70 -6.55 3.79
N THR A 107 24.89 -5.37 3.19
CA THR A 107 24.31 -5.02 1.89
C THR A 107 24.73 -5.94 0.75
N ASP A 108 25.88 -6.63 0.88
CA ASP A 108 26.37 -7.59 -0.11
C ASP A 108 25.60 -8.93 -0.06
N ASP A 109 24.95 -9.21 1.08
CA ASP A 109 24.18 -10.45 1.32
C ASP A 109 22.72 -10.35 0.85
N VAL A 110 22.26 -9.19 0.40
CA VAL A 110 20.84 -8.95 0.08
C VAL A 110 20.67 -8.42 -1.33
N LEU A 111 19.50 -8.66 -1.93
CA LEU A 111 19.06 -7.99 -3.14
C LEU A 111 17.93 -7.02 -2.79
N LEU A 112 18.11 -5.73 -3.09
CA LEU A 112 17.01 -4.77 -3.09
C LEU A 112 16.29 -4.80 -4.43
N ILE A 113 15.03 -5.18 -4.38
CA ILE A 113 14.11 -5.21 -5.51
C ILE A 113 13.21 -4.00 -5.43
N VAL A 114 13.22 -3.18 -6.49
CA VAL A 114 12.29 -2.04 -6.62
C VAL A 114 11.34 -2.31 -7.77
N LYS A 115 10.03 -2.22 -7.51
CA LYS A 115 8.99 -2.28 -8.54
C LYS A 115 8.46 -0.87 -8.83
N THR A 116 8.39 -0.52 -10.11
CA THR A 116 7.82 0.73 -10.66
C THR A 116 6.90 0.40 -11.85
N GLY A 117 6.25 1.40 -12.45
CA GLY A 117 5.61 1.29 -13.76
C GLY A 117 6.11 2.33 -14.75
N GLY A 118 5.88 2.12 -16.05
CA GLY A 118 6.20 3.09 -17.10
C GLY A 118 5.44 4.41 -16.93
N THR A 119 4.25 4.35 -16.31
CA THR A 119 3.43 5.53 -15.98
C THR A 119 3.84 6.23 -14.68
N THR A 120 4.87 5.76 -13.97
CA THR A 120 5.30 6.33 -12.69
C THR A 120 6.79 6.59 -12.60
N ILE A 121 7.63 5.87 -13.36
CA ILE A 121 9.09 5.88 -13.22
C ILE A 121 9.70 7.29 -13.25
N TRP A 122 9.31 8.12 -14.22
CA TRP A 122 9.88 9.48 -14.33
C TRP A 122 9.41 10.44 -13.24
N LYS A 123 8.30 10.15 -12.56
CA LYS A 123 7.79 10.99 -11.46
C LYS A 123 8.22 10.48 -10.08
N ARG A 124 8.30 9.16 -9.88
CA ARG A 124 8.55 8.53 -8.58
C ARG A 124 10.00 8.05 -8.38
N MET A 125 10.67 7.54 -9.41
CA MET A 125 12.00 6.93 -9.26
C MET A 125 13.17 7.92 -9.20
N LEU A 126 13.01 9.14 -9.74
CA LEU A 126 14.12 10.11 -9.80
C LEU A 126 14.72 10.45 -8.43
N VAL A 127 13.89 10.55 -7.40
CA VAL A 127 14.37 10.76 -6.04
C VAL A 127 15.11 9.53 -5.51
N HIS A 128 14.66 8.32 -5.83
CA HIS A 128 15.30 7.09 -5.37
C HIS A 128 16.70 6.92 -5.96
N PHE A 129 16.93 7.27 -7.22
CA PHE A 129 18.26 7.21 -7.85
C PHE A 129 19.32 8.07 -7.14
N THR A 130 18.90 9.14 -6.46
CA THR A 130 19.81 10.05 -5.73
C THR A 130 19.79 9.82 -4.21
N THR A 131 18.89 8.97 -3.71
CA THR A 131 18.71 8.72 -2.28
C THR A 131 18.70 7.22 -1.97
N SER A 132 17.54 6.57 -2.04
CA SER A 132 17.34 5.18 -1.63
C SER A 132 18.26 4.18 -2.33
N LEU A 133 18.61 4.44 -3.59
CA LEU A 133 19.46 3.56 -4.40
C LEU A 133 20.90 4.07 -4.54
N SER A 134 21.27 5.10 -3.76
CA SER A 134 22.64 5.60 -3.72
C SER A 134 23.62 4.45 -3.45
N GLN A 135 24.75 4.45 -4.16
CA GLN A 135 25.77 3.40 -4.05
C GLN A 135 26.45 3.35 -2.68
N ASP A 136 26.33 4.43 -1.89
CA ASP A 136 26.77 4.43 -0.48
C ASP A 136 25.80 3.66 0.43
N ARG A 137 24.54 3.46 0.02
CA ARG A 137 23.55 2.66 0.76
C ARG A 137 23.57 1.19 0.36
N ILE A 138 23.65 0.91 -0.94
CA ILE A 138 23.60 -0.44 -1.47
C ILE A 138 24.38 -0.55 -2.79
N PRO A 139 25.18 -1.61 -3.00
CA PRO A 139 25.87 -1.80 -4.26
C PRO A 139 24.90 -1.88 -5.45
N LEU A 140 25.31 -1.34 -6.59
CA LEU A 140 24.53 -1.43 -7.83
C LEU A 140 24.27 -2.90 -8.23
N ALA A 141 25.25 -3.78 -7.99
CA ALA A 141 25.12 -5.22 -8.24
C ALA A 141 24.05 -5.92 -7.36
N ASN A 142 23.68 -5.30 -6.24
CA ASN A 142 22.70 -5.78 -5.27
C ASN A 142 21.38 -5.00 -5.36
N THR A 143 21.15 -4.29 -6.47
CA THR A 143 19.92 -3.55 -6.76
C THR A 143 19.35 -4.02 -8.10
N VAL A 144 18.04 -4.27 -8.14
CA VAL A 144 17.32 -4.55 -9.38
C VAL A 144 16.01 -3.77 -9.42
N ILE A 145 15.70 -3.23 -10.60
CA ILE A 145 14.49 -2.43 -10.81
C ILE A 145 13.66 -3.13 -11.88
N TYR A 146 12.41 -3.43 -11.53
CA TYR A 146 11.44 -4.04 -12.43
C TYR A 146 10.32 -3.06 -12.75
N SER A 147 9.90 -3.07 -14.02
CA SER A 147 8.80 -2.29 -14.55
C SER A 147 7.99 -3.12 -15.55
N ASP A 148 7.03 -2.47 -16.20
CA ASP A 148 6.34 -2.94 -17.41
C ASP A 148 6.91 -2.28 -18.68
N VAL A 149 8.02 -1.54 -18.58
CA VAL A 149 8.73 -0.94 -19.71
C VAL A 149 10.24 -1.10 -19.50
N PRO A 150 11.02 -1.48 -20.53
CA PRO A 150 12.46 -1.49 -20.40
C PRO A 150 12.98 -0.05 -20.49
N GLU A 151 13.79 0.35 -19.50
CA GLU A 151 14.33 1.72 -19.42
C GLU A 151 15.77 1.73 -18.93
N ARG A 152 16.46 2.84 -19.17
CA ARG A 152 17.79 3.08 -18.59
C ARG A 152 17.88 4.51 -18.08
N VAL A 153 18.12 4.64 -16.77
CA VAL A 153 18.29 5.95 -16.12
C VAL A 153 19.66 5.98 -15.43
N GLY A 154 20.60 6.72 -16.02
CA GLY A 154 21.99 6.77 -15.54
C GLY A 154 22.63 5.37 -15.50
N PRO A 155 23.13 4.91 -14.33
CA PRO A 155 23.72 3.57 -14.19
C PRO A 155 22.67 2.47 -13.96
N TYR A 156 21.40 2.82 -13.77
CA TYR A 156 20.34 1.86 -13.43
C TYR A 156 19.66 1.35 -14.70
N ASN A 157 19.61 0.02 -14.83
CA ASN A 157 18.79 -0.65 -15.84
C ASN A 157 17.46 -1.05 -15.21
N VAL A 158 16.38 -0.86 -15.97
CA VAL A 158 15.02 -1.21 -15.59
C VAL A 158 14.56 -2.35 -16.48
N ILE A 159 14.15 -3.45 -15.85
CA ILE A 159 13.77 -4.68 -16.54
C ILE A 159 12.26 -4.68 -16.74
N ASP A 160 11.80 -4.80 -17.98
CA ASP A 160 10.41 -5.18 -18.27
C ASP A 160 10.19 -6.63 -17.84
N VAL A 161 9.57 -6.81 -16.68
CA VAL A 161 9.33 -8.15 -16.11
C VAL A 161 8.15 -8.86 -16.79
N LEU A 162 7.36 -8.14 -17.58
CA LEU A 162 6.20 -8.66 -18.32
C LEU A 162 6.56 -9.01 -19.77
N ALA A 163 7.80 -8.74 -20.21
CA ALA A 163 8.28 -8.98 -21.57
C ALA A 163 8.02 -10.42 -22.06
N ASN A 164 8.15 -11.40 -21.17
CA ASN A 164 8.04 -12.83 -21.50
C ASN A 164 6.67 -13.45 -21.19
N MET A 165 5.64 -12.65 -20.91
CA MET A 165 4.28 -13.17 -20.74
C MET A 165 3.69 -13.67 -22.07
N SER A 166 2.82 -14.69 -22.02
CA SER A 166 2.21 -15.28 -23.20
C SER A 166 1.40 -14.25 -24.02
N SER A 167 1.27 -14.49 -25.32
CA SER A 167 0.45 -13.64 -26.19
C SER A 167 -1.01 -13.59 -25.74
N THR A 168 -1.54 -14.71 -25.25
CA THR A 168 -2.88 -14.81 -24.65
C THR A 168 -3.00 -13.89 -23.43
N ALA A 169 -1.98 -13.88 -22.57
CA ALA A 169 -1.94 -12.99 -21.42
C ALA A 169 -1.92 -11.52 -21.85
N LYS A 170 -0.96 -11.17 -22.72
CA LYS A 170 -0.80 -9.81 -23.23
C LYS A 170 -1.95 -9.31 -24.09
N ALA A 171 -2.91 -10.15 -24.47
CA ALA A 171 -4.11 -9.76 -25.20
C ALA A 171 -5.27 -9.30 -24.29
N GLN A 172 -5.20 -9.52 -22.97
CA GLN A 172 -6.26 -9.11 -22.06
C GLN A 172 -6.38 -7.57 -21.95
N PRO A 173 -7.55 -7.04 -21.55
CA PRO A 173 -7.76 -5.59 -21.33
C PRO A 173 -6.79 -4.99 -20.31
N ASP A 174 -6.39 -5.75 -19.28
CA ASP A 174 -5.43 -5.28 -18.28
C ASP A 174 -4.07 -4.87 -18.88
N PHE A 175 -3.73 -5.37 -20.08
CA PHE A 175 -2.51 -5.03 -20.82
C PHE A 175 -2.68 -3.84 -21.78
N ASP A 176 -3.83 -3.16 -21.80
CA ASP A 176 -4.04 -1.97 -22.64
C ASP A 176 -2.97 -0.90 -22.40
N VAL A 177 -2.68 -0.59 -21.14
CA VAL A 177 -1.65 0.40 -20.78
C VAL A 177 -0.27 -0.03 -21.28
N TYR A 178 0.08 -1.32 -21.17
CA TYR A 178 1.35 -1.85 -21.69
C TYR A 178 1.46 -1.74 -23.21
N ARG A 179 0.38 -2.07 -23.93
CA ARG A 179 0.33 -1.96 -25.40
C ARG A 179 0.39 -0.50 -25.88
N GLN A 180 -0.12 0.44 -25.10
CA GLN A 180 -0.14 1.87 -25.43
C GLN A 180 1.18 2.60 -25.14
N GLN A 181 2.06 2.05 -24.28
CA GLN A 181 3.32 2.71 -23.93
C GLN A 181 4.20 3.11 -25.13
N PRO A 182 4.43 2.25 -26.14
CA PRO A 182 5.18 2.65 -27.33
C PRO A 182 4.53 3.82 -28.08
N GLU A 183 3.19 3.90 -28.09
CA GLU A 183 2.45 5.00 -28.71
C GLU A 183 2.62 6.30 -27.94
N TYR A 184 2.58 6.26 -26.60
CA TYR A 184 2.85 7.43 -25.77
C TYR A 184 4.24 8.01 -26.06
N MET A 185 5.26 7.15 -26.13
CA MET A 185 6.63 7.54 -26.47
C MET A 185 6.73 8.11 -27.88
N ALA A 186 6.14 7.44 -28.88
CA ALA A 186 6.18 7.87 -30.29
C ALA A 186 5.48 9.22 -30.51
N ASN A 187 4.46 9.52 -29.70
CA ASN A 187 3.66 10.73 -29.82
C ASN A 187 4.10 11.88 -28.89
N ASN A 188 5.21 11.74 -28.16
CA ASN A 188 5.63 12.68 -27.11
C ASN A 188 4.51 12.96 -26.08
N TYR A 189 3.75 11.93 -25.73
CA TYR A 189 2.67 12.03 -24.75
C TYR A 189 3.16 11.54 -23.38
N TYR A 190 3.23 12.46 -22.43
CA TYR A 190 3.73 12.23 -21.07
C TYR A 190 2.58 11.76 -20.16
N VAL A 191 2.65 10.52 -19.69
CA VAL A 191 1.61 9.85 -18.88
C VAL A 191 1.96 9.74 -17.40
N GLU A 192 3.06 10.37 -16.99
CA GLU A 192 3.66 10.11 -15.69
C GLU A 192 2.91 10.81 -14.56
N ALA A 193 2.43 10.02 -13.61
CA ALA A 193 1.71 10.50 -12.44
C ALA A 193 2.24 9.87 -11.17
N ALA A 194 2.15 10.58 -10.04
CA ALA A 194 2.62 10.03 -8.79
C ALA A 194 1.49 9.32 -8.05
N GLY A 195 0.21 9.41 -8.42
CA GLY A 195 -0.85 8.51 -7.91
C GLY A 195 -0.89 8.34 -6.39
N VAL A 196 -0.51 9.38 -5.65
CA VAL A 196 -0.43 9.43 -4.19
C VAL A 196 -1.38 10.50 -3.68
N ASN A 197 -1.91 10.33 -2.45
CA ASN A 197 -2.86 11.28 -1.87
C ASN A 197 -2.23 12.68 -1.80
N GLY A 198 -2.76 13.64 -2.57
CA GLY A 198 -2.21 14.99 -2.67
C GLY A 198 -1.53 15.31 -4.01
N ASP A 199 -1.53 14.38 -4.97
CA ASP A 199 -1.06 14.58 -6.35
C ASP A 199 -2.14 14.21 -7.39
N GLU A 200 -1.84 14.43 -8.68
CA GLU A 200 -2.67 14.05 -9.82
C GLU A 200 -2.78 12.52 -9.97
N TRP A 201 -3.99 12.07 -10.37
CA TRP A 201 -4.24 10.68 -10.75
C TRP A 201 -3.76 10.46 -12.19
N GLY A 202 -2.93 9.43 -12.39
CA GLY A 202 -2.45 9.02 -13.72
C GLY A 202 -3.53 8.39 -14.58
N PRO A 203 -3.17 7.86 -15.76
CA PRO A 203 -4.10 7.14 -16.61
C PRO A 203 -4.77 5.99 -15.84
N VAL A 204 -6.07 5.87 -16.03
CA VAL A 204 -6.87 4.79 -15.42
C VAL A 204 -6.26 3.45 -15.82
N GLY A 205 -5.99 2.59 -14.84
CA GLY A 205 -5.50 1.24 -15.09
C GLY A 205 -3.99 1.03 -14.95
N GLY A 206 -3.19 2.07 -14.69
CA GLY A 206 -1.76 1.89 -14.40
C GLY A 206 -1.49 0.93 -13.22
N TRP A 207 -2.32 0.97 -12.18
CA TRP A 207 -2.24 0.01 -11.07
C TRP A 207 -2.77 -1.39 -11.42
N ILE A 208 -3.55 -1.53 -12.49
CA ILE A 208 -4.19 -2.81 -12.84
C ILE A 208 -3.13 -3.77 -13.36
N ILE A 209 -2.22 -3.31 -14.21
CA ILE A 209 -1.17 -4.18 -14.74
C ILE A 209 -0.09 -4.53 -13.69
N ASP A 210 0.08 -3.69 -12.67
CA ASP A 210 1.04 -3.91 -11.58
C ASP A 210 0.87 -5.26 -10.88
N LYS A 211 -0.36 -5.79 -10.82
CA LYS A 211 -0.62 -7.09 -10.19
C LYS A 211 0.11 -8.25 -10.86
N TYR A 212 0.45 -8.14 -12.15
CA TYR A 212 1.17 -9.16 -12.91
C TYR A 212 2.67 -9.19 -12.65
N LYS A 213 3.25 -8.16 -12.02
CA LYS A 213 4.70 -8.04 -11.86
C LYS A 213 5.26 -8.91 -10.72
N PHE A 214 4.49 -9.13 -9.65
CA PHE A 214 4.97 -9.71 -8.38
C PHE A 214 5.56 -11.13 -8.50
N VAL A 215 4.88 -12.03 -9.20
CA VAL A 215 5.36 -13.41 -9.38
C VAL A 215 6.61 -13.46 -10.28
N PRO A 216 6.60 -12.91 -11.51
CA PRO A 216 7.76 -12.97 -12.38
C PRO A 216 8.98 -12.24 -11.80
N LEU A 217 8.81 -11.13 -11.07
CA LEU A 217 9.94 -10.40 -10.51
C LEU A 217 10.65 -11.19 -9.39
N ILE A 218 9.90 -11.92 -8.57
CA ILE A 218 10.48 -12.76 -7.52
C ILE A 218 11.16 -13.99 -8.12
N GLN A 219 10.55 -14.58 -9.16
CA GLN A 219 11.17 -15.67 -9.90
C GLN A 219 12.51 -15.23 -10.50
N HIS A 220 12.48 -14.18 -11.35
CA HIS A 220 13.66 -13.66 -12.02
C HIS A 220 14.76 -13.22 -11.03
N ALA A 221 14.38 -12.57 -9.93
CA ALA A 221 15.32 -12.15 -8.89
C ALA A 221 16.10 -13.33 -8.30
N GLY A 222 15.44 -14.44 -8.03
CA GLY A 222 16.16 -15.56 -7.40
C GLY A 222 16.97 -16.43 -8.34
N ASP A 223 16.57 -16.51 -9.60
CA ASP A 223 17.34 -17.15 -10.66
C ASP A 223 18.66 -16.40 -10.92
N ASN A 224 18.63 -15.06 -10.88
CA ASN A 224 19.77 -14.23 -11.30
C ASN A 224 20.67 -13.74 -10.15
N TRP A 225 20.19 -13.76 -8.90
CA TRP A 225 20.99 -13.43 -7.71
C TRP A 225 21.09 -14.60 -6.72
N PRO A 226 21.61 -15.77 -7.13
CA PRO A 226 21.59 -17.01 -6.32
C PRO A 226 22.36 -16.92 -5.00
N LYS A 227 23.24 -15.92 -4.85
CA LYS A 227 24.02 -15.69 -3.63
C LYS A 227 23.33 -14.79 -2.60
N ALA A 228 22.24 -14.11 -2.97
CA ALA A 228 21.48 -13.30 -2.03
C ALA A 228 20.84 -14.21 -0.98
N LYS A 229 21.05 -13.87 0.30
CA LYS A 229 20.39 -14.46 1.47
C LYS A 229 18.96 -13.96 1.64
N TRP A 230 18.74 -12.70 1.28
CA TRP A 230 17.43 -12.04 1.36
C TRP A 230 17.11 -11.26 0.10
N TYR A 231 15.85 -11.34 -0.33
CA TYR A 231 15.24 -10.50 -1.33
C TYR A 231 14.33 -9.51 -0.62
N ILE A 232 14.73 -8.24 -0.63
CA ILE A 232 14.00 -7.15 0.03
C ILE A 232 13.24 -6.41 -1.07
N TYR A 233 11.91 -6.41 -1.01
CA TYR A 233 11.04 -5.77 -1.97
C TYR A 233 10.55 -4.41 -1.48
N MET A 234 10.50 -3.43 -2.39
CA MET A 234 9.80 -2.15 -2.20
C MET A 234 9.16 -1.64 -3.50
N GLU A 235 8.19 -0.74 -3.36
CA GLU A 235 7.58 0.01 -4.46
C GLU A 235 8.18 1.42 -4.58
N ASP A 236 7.93 2.09 -5.70
CA ASP A 236 8.43 3.44 -6.01
C ASP A 236 7.75 4.58 -5.22
N ASP A 237 6.72 4.28 -4.44
CA ASP A 237 6.09 5.17 -3.46
C ASP A 237 6.30 4.69 -2.01
N ALA A 238 7.39 3.97 -1.75
CA ALA A 238 7.80 3.51 -0.43
C ALA A 238 9.23 3.97 -0.08
N TYR A 239 9.55 4.06 1.21
CA TYR A 239 10.93 4.23 1.66
C TYR A 239 11.28 3.15 2.68
N LEU A 240 12.36 2.40 2.42
CA LEU A 240 12.92 1.43 3.36
C LEU A 240 14.10 2.04 4.11
N PHE A 241 14.04 2.01 5.44
CA PHE A 241 15.20 2.24 6.30
C PHE A 241 16.09 0.99 6.26
N LEU A 242 16.85 0.83 5.17
CA LEU A 242 17.60 -0.40 4.85
C LEU A 242 18.48 -0.88 6.02
N PRO A 243 19.24 -0.01 6.71
CA PRO A 243 19.93 -0.39 7.94
C PRO A 243 19.04 -1.09 9.00
N ALA A 244 17.85 -0.55 9.25
CA ALA A 244 16.90 -1.14 10.21
C ALA A 244 16.35 -2.47 9.69
N VAL A 245 16.07 -2.58 8.38
CA VAL A 245 15.65 -3.83 7.73
C VAL A 245 16.72 -4.90 7.90
N LEU A 246 18.00 -4.60 7.63
CA LEU A 246 19.10 -5.54 7.82
C LEU A 246 19.21 -6.00 9.28
N GLY A 247 19.13 -5.08 10.24
CA GLY A 247 19.15 -5.42 11.67
C GLY A 247 17.96 -6.27 12.12
N TYR A 248 16.80 -6.13 11.47
CA TYR A 248 15.63 -6.98 11.69
C TYR A 248 15.84 -8.38 11.09
N LEU A 249 16.28 -8.48 9.83
CA LEU A 249 16.47 -9.74 9.12
C LEU A 249 17.62 -10.59 9.67
N ALA A 250 18.64 -9.97 10.26
CA ALA A 250 19.75 -10.67 10.91
C ALA A 250 19.33 -11.57 12.10
N LYS A 251 18.08 -11.48 12.56
CA LYS A 251 17.52 -12.33 13.62
C LYS A 251 17.00 -13.68 13.12
N PHE A 252 16.90 -13.86 11.80
CA PHE A 252 16.29 -15.01 11.16
C PHE A 252 17.34 -15.78 10.36
N ASP A 253 17.16 -17.10 10.26
CA ASP A 253 18.01 -17.93 9.41
C ASP A 253 17.54 -17.84 7.96
N SER A 254 18.35 -17.21 7.09
CA SER A 254 18.03 -17.06 5.67
C SER A 254 17.86 -18.37 4.89
N THR A 255 18.28 -19.52 5.43
CA THR A 255 18.05 -20.82 4.78
C THR A 255 16.68 -21.41 5.09
N GLU A 256 15.97 -20.88 6.08
CA GLU A 256 14.60 -21.26 6.43
C GLU A 256 13.57 -20.45 5.62
N PRO A 257 12.33 -20.95 5.42
CA PRO A 257 11.35 -20.35 4.52
C PRO A 257 10.61 -19.13 5.10
N HIS A 258 11.33 -18.04 5.34
CA HIS A 258 10.76 -16.79 5.83
C HIS A 258 10.12 -15.93 4.72
N TYR A 259 8.88 -15.50 4.98
CA TYR A 259 8.15 -14.45 4.25
C TYR A 259 7.61 -13.42 5.24
N LEU A 260 8.21 -12.23 5.26
CA LEU A 260 8.09 -11.23 6.33
C LEU A 260 7.67 -9.88 5.74
N GLY A 261 6.69 -9.20 6.33
CA GLY A 261 6.26 -7.86 5.90
C GLY A 261 4.99 -7.41 6.62
N SER A 262 4.44 -6.25 6.27
CA SER A 262 3.22 -5.75 6.93
C SER A 262 2.04 -6.69 6.69
N TYR A 263 1.26 -7.00 7.72
CA TYR A 263 0.04 -7.79 7.61
C TYR A 263 -0.95 -7.14 6.64
N ALA A 264 -1.45 -7.94 5.70
CA ALA A 264 -2.65 -7.66 4.93
C ALA A 264 -3.41 -8.97 4.71
N ALA A 265 -4.73 -8.86 4.53
CA ALA A 265 -5.58 -10.00 4.24
C ALA A 265 -6.69 -9.60 3.28
N LYS A 266 -6.96 -10.48 2.32
CA LYS A 266 -8.05 -10.34 1.37
C LYS A 266 -8.51 -11.73 0.94
N SER A 267 -9.83 -11.91 0.89
CA SER A 267 -10.42 -13.25 0.75
C SER A 267 -9.90 -14.18 1.87
N ASP A 268 -9.37 -15.36 1.53
CA ASP A 268 -8.80 -16.35 2.46
C ASP A 268 -7.27 -16.34 2.49
N VAL A 269 -6.63 -15.28 1.97
CA VAL A 269 -5.18 -15.17 1.84
C VAL A 269 -4.65 -14.06 2.75
N ILE A 270 -3.69 -14.42 3.62
CA ILE A 270 -2.87 -13.50 4.39
C ILE A 270 -1.56 -13.30 3.63
N PHE A 271 -1.13 -12.06 3.48
CA PHE A 271 0.03 -11.70 2.67
C PHE A 271 0.78 -10.51 3.26
N ALA A 272 2.03 -10.33 2.81
CA ALA A 272 2.78 -9.12 3.09
C ALA A 272 2.32 -8.00 2.15
N HIS A 273 1.84 -6.89 2.71
CA HIS A 273 1.38 -5.73 1.94
C HIS A 273 2.51 -5.19 1.03
N GLY A 274 2.33 -5.28 -0.29
CA GLY A 274 3.37 -4.94 -1.28
C GLY A 274 3.93 -3.53 -1.08
N GLY A 275 3.04 -2.54 -0.97
CA GLY A 275 3.44 -1.14 -0.79
C GLY A 275 4.26 -0.86 0.48
N ALA A 276 4.06 -1.62 1.57
CA ALA A 276 4.85 -1.44 2.79
C ALA A 276 6.28 -1.96 2.63
N GLY A 277 6.54 -2.75 1.59
CA GLY A 277 7.72 -3.57 1.44
C GLY A 277 7.63 -4.89 2.22
N PHE A 278 8.45 -5.85 1.80
CA PHE A 278 8.55 -7.16 2.43
C PHE A 278 9.94 -7.77 2.19
N ALA A 279 10.24 -8.86 2.89
CA ALA A 279 11.44 -9.65 2.70
C ALA A 279 11.09 -11.12 2.50
N LEU A 280 11.74 -11.73 1.52
CA LEU A 280 11.72 -13.17 1.25
C LEU A 280 13.13 -13.72 1.45
N SER A 281 13.26 -14.81 2.18
CA SER A 281 14.54 -15.49 2.37
C SER A 281 14.96 -16.32 1.15
N ARG A 282 16.26 -16.63 1.04
CA ARG A 282 16.76 -17.65 0.10
C ARG A 282 16.01 -18.98 0.27
N GLY A 283 15.88 -19.44 1.51
CA GLY A 283 15.17 -20.69 1.82
C GLY A 283 13.74 -20.71 1.29
N ALA A 284 13.00 -19.61 1.46
CA ALA A 284 11.64 -19.50 0.94
C ALA A 284 11.60 -19.56 -0.59
N TRP A 285 12.54 -18.89 -1.26
CA TRP A 285 12.64 -18.92 -2.71
C TRP A 285 12.98 -20.31 -3.24
N GLU A 286 13.99 -21.00 -2.67
CA GLU A 286 14.35 -22.37 -3.05
C GLU A 286 13.20 -23.36 -2.82
N GLN A 287 12.48 -23.21 -1.71
CA GLN A 287 11.33 -24.07 -1.39
C GLN A 287 10.17 -23.89 -2.39
N SER A 288 10.03 -22.70 -2.98
CA SER A 288 8.93 -22.36 -3.90
C SER A 288 9.40 -22.34 -5.36
N PHE A 289 9.89 -21.19 -5.83
CA PHE A 289 10.31 -20.93 -7.20
C PHE A 289 11.46 -21.85 -7.65
N GLY A 290 12.46 -22.09 -6.79
CA GLY A 290 13.64 -22.89 -7.13
C GLY A 290 13.36 -24.37 -7.43
N LYS A 291 12.25 -24.93 -6.92
CA LYS A 291 11.85 -26.33 -7.22
C LYS A 291 11.12 -26.50 -8.55
N GLN A 292 10.52 -25.45 -9.09
CA GLN A 292 9.73 -25.49 -10.32
C GLN A 292 10.53 -25.07 -11.57
N GLY A 293 11.64 -24.34 -11.38
CA GLY A 293 12.43 -23.70 -12.46
C GLY A 293 13.09 -24.63 -13.49
N ASN A 294 12.97 -25.96 -13.36
CA ASN A 294 13.77 -26.90 -14.15
C ASN A 294 12.96 -27.83 -15.08
N GLY A 295 11.63 -27.67 -15.21
CA GLY A 295 10.89 -28.60 -16.09
C GLY A 295 9.42 -28.39 -16.42
N ASN A 296 8.66 -27.47 -15.79
CA ASN A 296 7.19 -27.42 -15.95
C ASN A 296 6.60 -26.06 -16.39
N GLY A 297 7.40 -25.16 -16.95
CA GLY A 297 6.96 -23.81 -17.34
C GLY A 297 7.19 -22.77 -16.23
N SER A 298 7.06 -21.47 -16.56
CA SER A 298 7.25 -20.42 -15.55
C SER A 298 6.03 -20.31 -14.64
N LEU A 299 6.23 -20.07 -13.33
CA LEU A 299 5.15 -19.84 -12.37
C LEU A 299 4.27 -18.65 -12.80
N THR A 300 4.82 -17.74 -13.60
CA THR A 300 4.08 -16.63 -14.21
C THR A 300 2.92 -17.11 -15.07
N GLU A 301 3.11 -18.16 -15.87
CA GLU A 301 2.02 -18.71 -16.70
C GLU A 301 1.01 -19.48 -15.85
N GLU A 302 1.47 -20.24 -14.85
CA GLU A 302 0.60 -20.97 -13.92
C GLU A 302 -0.38 -20.04 -13.20
N TYR A 303 0.10 -18.89 -12.72
CA TYR A 303 -0.70 -17.95 -11.95
C TYR A 303 -1.30 -16.82 -12.77
N TYR A 304 -1.12 -16.79 -14.09
CA TYR A 304 -1.62 -15.70 -14.93
C TYR A 304 -3.13 -15.51 -14.80
N GLN A 305 -3.91 -16.58 -14.97
CA GLN A 305 -5.38 -16.50 -14.88
C GLN A 305 -5.82 -16.12 -13.46
N TYR A 306 -5.20 -16.72 -12.43
CA TYR A 306 -5.46 -16.35 -11.05
C TYR A 306 -5.18 -14.86 -10.81
N THR A 307 -4.12 -14.33 -11.42
CA THR A 307 -3.78 -12.90 -11.35
C THR A 307 -4.83 -12.02 -12.03
N ALA A 308 -5.35 -12.45 -13.19
CA ALA A 308 -6.43 -11.74 -13.87
C ALA A 308 -7.69 -11.62 -12.98
N ASP A 309 -8.05 -12.69 -12.28
CA ASP A 309 -9.26 -12.77 -11.46
C ASP A 309 -9.16 -12.07 -10.09
N HIS A 310 -7.98 -11.59 -9.70
CA HIS A 310 -7.73 -10.97 -8.40
C HIS A 310 -7.26 -9.51 -8.54
N CYS A 311 -7.48 -8.71 -7.49
CA CYS A 311 -7.14 -7.28 -7.54
C CYS A 311 -5.65 -6.97 -7.43
N CYS A 312 -4.89 -7.86 -6.78
CA CYS A 312 -3.69 -7.44 -6.06
C CYS A 312 -2.59 -8.49 -6.21
N GLY A 313 -1.43 -8.10 -6.74
CA GLY A 313 -0.35 -9.03 -7.07
C GLY A 313 0.41 -9.57 -5.85
N ASP A 314 0.42 -8.83 -4.74
CA ASP A 314 0.95 -9.30 -3.46
C ASP A 314 0.11 -10.45 -2.87
N GLN A 315 -1.22 -10.39 -3.01
CA GLN A 315 -2.12 -11.51 -2.72
C GLN A 315 -1.77 -12.74 -3.57
N VAL A 316 -1.53 -12.56 -4.87
CA VAL A 316 -1.16 -13.66 -5.78
C VAL A 316 0.18 -14.28 -5.39
N LEU A 317 1.19 -13.46 -5.10
CA LEU A 317 2.50 -13.94 -4.66
C LEU A 317 2.38 -14.78 -3.39
N ALA A 318 1.63 -14.32 -2.40
CA ALA A 318 1.42 -15.09 -1.17
C ALA A 318 0.66 -16.39 -1.42
N HIS A 319 -0.32 -16.40 -2.32
CA HIS A 319 -1.01 -17.63 -2.73
C HIS A 319 -0.04 -18.63 -3.36
N ALA A 320 0.82 -18.17 -4.28
CA ALA A 320 1.86 -18.99 -4.90
C ALA A 320 2.83 -19.56 -3.85
N LEU A 321 3.38 -18.71 -2.97
CA LEU A 321 4.26 -19.12 -1.87
C LEU A 321 3.60 -20.16 -0.94
N ARG A 322 2.33 -19.95 -0.57
CA ARG A 322 1.57 -20.85 0.32
C ARG A 322 1.41 -22.24 -0.27
N LYS A 323 1.17 -22.35 -1.58
CA LYS A 323 1.08 -23.65 -2.28
C LYS A 323 2.36 -24.48 -2.15
N HIS A 324 3.50 -23.81 -1.98
CA HIS A 324 4.80 -24.44 -1.76
C HIS A 324 5.22 -24.51 -0.29
N GLY A 325 4.30 -24.25 0.65
CA GLY A 325 4.54 -24.36 2.08
C GLY A 325 5.30 -23.18 2.70
N VAL A 326 5.52 -22.09 1.96
CA VAL A 326 6.05 -20.84 2.49
C VAL A 326 4.88 -20.01 3.01
N LYS A 327 4.86 -19.72 4.31
CA LYS A 327 3.76 -19.03 4.98
C LYS A 327 4.20 -17.65 5.45
N PHE A 328 3.28 -16.69 5.39
CA PHE A 328 3.48 -15.34 5.92
C PHE A 328 3.50 -15.35 7.45
N GLY A 329 4.48 -14.67 8.06
CA GLY A 329 4.50 -14.36 9.50
C GLY A 329 5.87 -14.51 10.16
N GLU A 330 6.07 -13.80 11.27
CA GLU A 330 7.35 -13.73 11.98
C GLU A 330 7.71 -15.07 12.65
N ASN A 331 6.73 -15.82 13.16
CA ASN A 331 6.97 -17.03 13.96
C ASN A 331 6.60 -18.30 13.18
N GLY A 332 7.39 -18.64 12.16
CA GLY A 332 7.14 -19.84 11.35
C GLY A 332 5.88 -19.75 10.49
N GLY A 333 5.48 -18.53 10.12
CA GLY A 333 4.32 -18.30 9.27
C GLY A 333 2.97 -18.39 10.00
N ASP A 334 2.91 -17.87 11.23
CA ASP A 334 1.71 -17.81 12.08
C ASP A 334 0.64 -16.82 11.60
N GLY A 335 0.84 -16.18 10.44
CA GLY A 335 -0.07 -15.17 9.91
C GLY A 335 0.05 -13.82 10.61
N LYS A 336 1.09 -13.58 11.44
CA LYS A 336 1.24 -12.36 12.22
C LYS A 336 2.54 -11.65 11.88
N PHE A 337 2.43 -10.33 11.74
CA PHE A 337 3.56 -9.43 11.73
C PHE A 337 3.13 -8.16 12.45
N THR A 338 3.87 -7.76 13.47
CA THR A 338 3.32 -6.77 14.41
C THR A 338 3.61 -5.34 13.96
N PHE A 339 4.88 -4.97 13.79
CA PHE A 339 5.28 -3.59 13.47
C PHE A 339 6.63 -3.53 12.74
N GLY A 340 6.83 -2.49 11.94
CA GLY A 340 8.09 -2.23 11.26
C GLY A 340 7.90 -1.80 9.83
N PHE A 341 7.36 -2.71 9.00
CA PHE A 341 6.87 -2.36 7.68
C PHE A 341 5.51 -1.70 7.82
N ASN A 342 5.35 -0.46 7.34
CA ASN A 342 4.13 0.31 7.54
C ASN A 342 3.37 0.51 6.22
N PRO A 343 2.08 0.14 6.16
CA PRO A 343 1.27 0.24 4.95
C PRO A 343 0.69 1.65 4.75
N VAL A 344 0.92 2.57 5.69
CA VAL A 344 0.47 3.97 5.63
C VAL A 344 1.65 4.92 5.93
N VAL A 345 1.57 6.14 5.38
CA VAL A 345 2.64 7.14 5.47
C VAL A 345 2.64 7.75 6.87
N HIS A 346 3.79 8.28 7.31
CA HIS A 346 3.97 8.78 8.68
C HIS A 346 2.85 9.71 9.18
N TRP A 347 2.29 10.56 8.30
CA TRP A 347 1.25 11.51 8.72
C TRP A 347 -0.13 10.86 8.87
N ALA A 348 -0.36 9.68 8.28
CA ALA A 348 -1.56 8.87 8.45
C ALA A 348 -1.37 7.69 9.41
N PHE A 349 -0.16 7.49 9.93
CA PHE A 349 0.15 6.39 10.84
C PHE A 349 -0.36 6.65 12.25
N ALA A 350 -0.93 5.61 12.85
CA ALA A 350 -1.48 5.65 14.20
C ALA A 350 -0.38 5.35 15.24
N PHE A 351 0.31 6.37 15.72
CA PHE A 351 1.28 6.19 16.81
C PHE A 351 0.55 5.86 18.10
N ALA A 352 1.00 4.84 18.80
CA ALA A 352 0.39 4.34 20.03
C ALA A 352 1.47 3.79 20.95
N ASN A 353 1.19 3.71 22.25
CA ASN A 353 2.12 3.11 23.21
C ASN A 353 2.59 1.69 22.78
N ALA A 354 1.70 0.90 22.17
CA ALA A 354 2.01 -0.45 21.68
C ALA A 354 3.08 -0.50 20.56
N ASN A 355 3.20 0.56 19.74
CA ASN A 355 4.15 0.62 18.63
C ASN A 355 5.31 1.60 18.84
N TRP A 356 5.21 2.45 19.87
CA TRP A 356 6.16 3.52 20.16
C TRP A 356 7.62 3.05 20.19
N CYS A 357 7.86 1.92 20.84
CA CYS A 357 9.19 1.35 21.04
C CYS A 357 9.53 0.23 20.06
N LYS A 358 8.81 0.16 18.94
CA LYS A 358 9.04 -0.86 17.90
C LYS A 358 9.96 -0.28 16.82
N PRO A 359 10.84 -1.10 16.22
CA PRO A 359 11.65 -0.68 15.08
C PRO A 359 10.78 -0.15 13.94
N LEU A 360 11.28 0.88 13.26
CA LEU A 360 10.70 1.43 12.04
C LEU A 360 11.51 0.91 10.84
N LEU A 361 10.85 0.20 9.93
CA LEU A 361 11.48 -0.41 8.75
C LEU A 361 11.09 0.31 7.46
N SER A 362 9.85 0.81 7.36
CA SER A 362 9.38 1.49 6.16
C SER A 362 8.24 2.49 6.37
N TRP A 363 7.97 3.27 5.31
CA TRP A 363 6.76 4.07 5.14
C TRP A 363 6.22 3.94 3.71
N HIS A 364 4.90 3.98 3.55
CA HIS A 364 4.18 3.95 2.26
C HIS A 364 2.79 4.58 2.43
N LYS A 365 2.18 5.39 1.57
CA LYS A 365 2.61 5.90 0.27
C LYS A 365 3.29 7.24 0.45
N VAL A 366 4.59 7.31 0.17
CA VAL A 366 5.44 8.46 0.47
C VAL A 366 5.62 9.32 -0.78
N HIS A 367 5.65 10.64 -0.58
CA HIS A 367 5.97 11.56 -1.67
C HIS A 367 7.49 11.73 -1.79
N ASN A 368 7.96 12.17 -2.96
CA ASN A 368 9.38 12.44 -3.21
C ASN A 368 10.03 13.36 -2.18
N ARG A 369 9.29 14.39 -1.73
CA ARG A 369 9.76 15.29 -0.67
C ARG A 369 10.04 14.53 0.63
N ASP A 370 9.17 13.60 0.97
CA ASP A 370 9.29 12.85 2.21
C ASP A 370 10.41 11.79 2.09
N ILE A 371 10.57 11.15 0.92
CA ILE A 371 11.73 10.27 0.63
C ILE A 371 13.05 10.99 0.89
N ALA A 372 13.22 12.20 0.35
CA ALA A 372 14.45 12.98 0.56
C ALA A 372 14.69 13.27 2.05
N ARG A 373 13.64 13.64 2.80
CA ARG A 373 13.73 13.91 4.23
C ARG A 373 14.01 12.66 5.08
N TYR A 374 13.43 11.51 4.72
CA TYR A 374 13.70 10.25 5.42
C TYR A 374 15.13 9.78 5.17
N TYR A 375 15.64 9.99 3.96
CA TYR A 375 17.04 9.73 3.64
C TYR A 375 17.97 10.59 4.51
N GLU A 376 17.71 11.89 4.63
CA GLU A 376 18.49 12.77 5.53
C GLU A 376 18.44 12.30 7.01
N LEU A 377 17.27 11.89 7.50
CA LEU A 377 17.14 11.31 8.84
C LEU A 377 17.95 10.02 8.99
N GLU A 378 17.87 9.12 8.02
CA GLU A 378 18.60 7.85 8.04
C GLU A 378 20.11 8.07 8.07
N GLN A 379 20.62 8.99 7.24
CA GLN A 379 22.05 9.31 7.16
C GLN A 379 22.58 9.96 8.44
N SER A 380 21.74 10.70 9.17
CA SER A 380 22.10 11.31 10.45
C SER A 380 21.89 10.42 11.67
N TRP A 381 21.23 9.26 11.50
CA TRP A 381 20.97 8.35 12.60
C TRP A 381 22.24 7.64 13.06
N ASP A 382 22.49 7.66 14.38
CA ASP A 382 23.57 6.90 14.99
C ASP A 382 23.12 5.46 15.26
N TRP A 383 23.39 4.61 14.28
CA TRP A 383 23.03 3.20 14.31
C TRP A 383 23.74 2.38 15.40
N SER A 384 24.77 2.93 16.07
CA SER A 384 25.37 2.28 17.25
C SER A 384 24.43 2.27 18.46
N LYS A 385 23.42 3.16 18.49
CA LYS A 385 22.38 3.23 19.53
C LYS A 385 21.29 2.16 19.36
N GLY A 386 21.30 1.43 18.25
CA GLY A 386 20.26 0.47 17.89
C GLY A 386 19.38 0.94 16.72
N PRO A 387 18.31 0.18 16.41
CA PRO A 387 17.44 0.49 15.28
C PRO A 387 16.68 1.79 15.51
N LEU A 388 16.39 2.51 14.43
CA LEU A 388 15.46 3.65 14.45
C LEU A 388 14.08 3.16 14.90
N LEU A 389 13.53 3.72 15.98
CA LEU A 389 12.20 3.36 16.49
C LEU A 389 11.13 4.35 16.00
N HIS A 390 9.86 3.96 16.10
CA HIS A 390 8.73 4.85 15.81
C HIS A 390 8.77 6.13 16.68
N ARG A 391 9.11 6.02 17.97
CA ARG A 391 9.34 7.16 18.87
C ARG A 391 10.36 8.14 18.30
N ASP A 392 11.50 7.62 17.84
CA ASP A 392 12.63 8.45 17.42
C ASP A 392 12.28 9.21 16.14
N PHE A 393 11.62 8.53 15.20
CA PHE A 393 11.06 9.17 14.01
C PHE A 393 10.00 10.22 14.38
N PHE A 394 9.07 9.90 15.27
CA PHE A 394 8.03 10.83 15.71
C PHE A 394 8.64 12.11 16.30
N ASN A 395 9.59 11.96 17.22
CA ASN A 395 10.26 13.09 17.86
C ASN A 395 11.04 13.95 16.86
N ALA A 396 11.67 13.36 15.85
CA ALA A 396 12.47 14.08 14.86
C ALA A 396 11.60 14.74 13.77
N MET A 397 10.58 14.05 13.27
CA MET A 397 9.88 14.43 12.03
C MET A 397 8.48 14.99 12.24
N ILE A 398 7.80 14.59 13.33
CA ILE A 398 6.39 14.90 13.57
C ILE A 398 6.24 15.93 14.69
N LEU A 399 6.77 15.63 15.88
CA LEU A 399 6.59 16.46 17.08
C LEU A 399 6.91 17.95 16.88
N PRO A 400 7.96 18.36 16.12
CA PRO A 400 8.24 19.78 15.88
C PRO A 400 7.11 20.54 15.16
N ASN A 401 6.23 19.81 14.46
CA ASN A 401 5.11 20.37 13.70
C ASN A 401 3.75 20.17 14.41
N ILE A 402 3.69 19.38 15.47
CA ILE A 402 2.47 19.18 16.27
C ILE A 402 2.22 20.44 17.10
N LYS A 403 0.99 20.95 17.03
CA LYS A 403 0.52 22.10 17.80
C LYS A 403 -0.45 21.64 18.87
N GLU A 404 -0.78 22.52 19.81
CA GLU A 404 -1.89 22.25 20.73
C GLU A 404 -3.19 22.14 19.93
N HIS A 405 -3.53 23.15 19.12
CA HIS A 405 -4.67 23.15 18.18
C HIS A 405 -4.29 23.60 16.76
N ALA A 406 -5.00 23.07 15.76
CA ALA A 406 -4.89 23.44 14.36
C ALA A 406 -6.27 23.51 13.68
N GLU A 407 -6.54 24.61 12.98
CA GLU A 407 -7.73 24.76 12.15
C GLU A 407 -7.47 24.34 10.70
N TRP A 408 -8.53 23.91 10.02
CA TRP A 408 -8.45 23.36 8.65
C TRP A 408 -7.50 22.17 8.55
N TRP A 409 -7.48 21.39 9.63
CA TRP A 409 -6.60 20.25 9.81
C TRP A 409 -7.41 19.07 10.35
N ASP A 410 -7.31 17.93 9.68
CA ASP A 410 -7.89 16.66 10.09
C ASP A 410 -6.77 15.73 10.55
N ASN A 411 -6.75 15.47 11.86
CA ASN A 411 -5.83 14.51 12.49
C ASN A 411 -6.39 13.08 12.51
N TYR A 412 -7.47 12.79 11.80
CA TYR A 412 -8.05 11.44 11.70
C TYR A 412 -8.50 10.83 13.02
N SER A 413 -8.75 11.63 14.07
CA SER A 413 -9.40 11.12 15.28
C SER A 413 -10.70 10.39 14.92
N GLY A 414 -10.91 9.20 15.46
CA GLY A 414 -12.10 8.42 15.11
C GLY A 414 -12.42 7.21 15.97
N VAL A 415 -11.63 6.88 17.01
CA VAL A 415 -11.97 5.76 17.92
C VAL A 415 -13.32 5.99 18.60
N PHE A 416 -13.60 7.21 19.04
CA PHE A 416 -14.89 7.59 19.61
C PHE A 416 -15.47 8.83 18.92
N GLU A 417 -16.78 8.81 18.68
CA GLU A 417 -17.49 9.90 18.01
C GLU A 417 -18.77 10.28 18.78
N VAL A 418 -18.90 11.57 19.10
CA VAL A 418 -20.06 12.16 19.77
C VAL A 418 -20.61 13.30 18.91
N SER A 419 -21.89 13.24 18.57
CA SER A 419 -22.63 14.28 17.86
C SER A 419 -23.95 14.60 18.54
N SER A 420 -24.59 15.67 18.11
CA SER A 420 -25.93 16.03 18.60
C SER A 420 -26.95 14.89 18.42
N GLY A 421 -26.82 14.13 17.33
CA GLY A 421 -27.73 13.04 16.95
C GLY A 421 -27.48 11.71 17.67
N ASN A 422 -26.28 11.49 18.23
CA ASN A 422 -25.95 10.23 18.91
C ASN A 422 -25.67 10.37 20.41
N ARG A 423 -25.63 11.58 20.99
CA ARG A 423 -25.15 11.84 22.37
C ARG A 423 -25.69 10.90 23.47
N GLU A 424 -26.92 10.40 23.34
CA GLU A 424 -27.54 9.50 24.33
C GLU A 424 -26.92 8.09 24.29
N TRP A 425 -26.57 7.61 23.10
CA TRP A 425 -26.06 6.26 22.82
C TRP A 425 -24.66 6.26 22.22
N ALA A 426 -23.98 7.40 22.20
CA ALA A 426 -22.62 7.56 21.70
C ALA A 426 -21.71 6.51 22.36
N PRO A 427 -20.81 5.86 21.58
CA PRO A 427 -19.82 4.94 22.12
C PRO A 427 -19.02 5.59 23.25
N LYS A 428 -18.69 4.82 24.28
CA LYS A 428 -18.01 5.31 25.49
C LYS A 428 -16.80 4.42 25.77
N PRO A 429 -15.70 4.95 26.34
CA PRO A 429 -14.55 4.16 26.74
C PRO A 429 -14.96 3.02 27.70
N GLY A 430 -14.51 1.81 27.37
CA GLY A 430 -14.57 0.65 28.26
C GLY A 430 -13.54 0.76 29.40
N ALA A 431 -13.53 -0.22 30.30
CA ALA A 431 -12.59 -0.24 31.42
C ALA A 431 -11.12 -0.30 30.95
N GLU A 432 -10.87 -0.95 29.82
CA GLU A 432 -9.60 -1.11 29.13
C GLU A 432 -9.13 0.18 28.43
N ASN A 433 -10.03 1.11 28.12
CA ASN A 433 -9.71 2.39 27.50
C ASN A 433 -9.64 3.55 28.51
N GLY A 434 -9.61 3.25 29.81
CA GLY A 434 -9.43 4.25 30.86
C GLY A 434 -10.71 5.01 31.24
N GLN A 435 -10.56 5.93 32.19
CA GLN A 435 -11.68 6.67 32.77
C GLN A 435 -12.04 7.88 31.92
N TYR A 436 -13.32 8.26 31.92
CA TYR A 436 -13.80 9.47 31.24
C TYR A 436 -14.83 10.20 32.11
N ASP A 437 -14.91 11.52 31.93
CA ASP A 437 -15.96 12.34 32.55
C ASP A 437 -17.27 12.25 31.74
N LYS A 438 -18.32 11.71 32.37
CA LYS A 438 -19.62 11.47 31.72
C LYS A 438 -20.32 12.77 31.28
N ALA A 439 -20.18 13.84 32.06
CA ALA A 439 -20.85 15.11 31.77
C ALA A 439 -20.15 15.83 30.62
N LEU A 440 -18.81 15.81 30.58
CA LEU A 440 -18.05 16.35 29.45
C LEU A 440 -18.31 15.53 28.18
N TRP A 441 -18.35 14.21 28.28
CA TRP A 441 -18.60 13.32 27.13
C TRP A 441 -19.97 13.57 26.49
N ALA A 442 -21.03 13.67 27.29
CA ALA A 442 -22.39 13.91 26.79
C ALA A 442 -22.55 15.24 26.03
N ASN A 443 -21.69 16.22 26.33
CA ASN A 443 -21.71 17.56 25.76
C ASN A 443 -20.56 17.82 24.79
N ALA A 444 -19.74 16.82 24.46
CA ALA A 444 -18.53 16.98 23.64
C ALA A 444 -18.81 17.57 22.25
N TRP A 445 -20.01 17.32 21.72
CA TRP A 445 -20.47 17.78 20.40
C TRP A 445 -20.80 19.29 20.34
N GLU A 446 -20.96 19.96 21.49
CA GLU A 446 -21.50 21.33 21.53
C GLU A 446 -20.54 22.39 20.96
N SER A 447 -19.23 22.16 21.08
CA SER A 447 -18.22 23.08 20.57
C SER A 447 -16.83 22.45 20.52
N VAL A 448 -15.91 23.10 19.81
CA VAL A 448 -14.46 22.81 19.84
C VAL A 448 -13.96 22.67 21.28
N LYS A 449 -14.31 23.62 22.16
CA LYS A 449 -13.87 23.61 23.57
C LYS A 449 -14.49 22.46 24.37
N ALA A 450 -15.75 22.10 24.08
CA ALA A 450 -16.40 20.98 24.74
C ALA A 450 -15.77 19.64 24.31
N CYS A 451 -15.44 19.50 23.03
CA CYS A 451 -14.73 18.34 22.50
C CYS A 451 -13.33 18.18 23.11
N GLU A 452 -12.58 19.27 23.18
CA GLU A 452 -11.28 19.32 23.86
C GLU A 452 -11.41 18.91 25.34
N ALA A 453 -12.37 19.49 26.06
CA ALA A 453 -12.59 19.19 27.48
C ALA A 453 -12.97 17.71 27.69
N ALA A 454 -13.80 17.14 26.82
CA ALA A 454 -14.14 15.72 26.87
C ALA A 454 -12.90 14.83 26.66
N CYS A 455 -12.04 15.17 25.70
CA CYS A 455 -10.77 14.48 25.48
C CYS A 455 -9.84 14.63 26.70
N GLN A 456 -9.72 15.82 27.29
CA GLN A 456 -8.94 16.01 28.52
C GLN A 456 -9.47 15.17 29.67
N GLY A 457 -10.80 15.08 29.81
CA GLY A 457 -11.49 14.25 30.80
C GLY A 457 -11.38 12.75 30.57
N TRP A 458 -10.99 12.31 29.36
CA TRP A 458 -10.71 10.92 29.04
C TRP A 458 -9.22 10.60 29.21
N THR A 459 -8.87 9.73 30.15
CA THR A 459 -7.47 9.52 30.59
C THR A 459 -6.55 8.99 29.49
N MET A 460 -7.09 8.23 28.52
CA MET A 460 -6.32 7.66 27.41
C MET A 460 -6.35 8.55 26.15
N CYS A 461 -7.12 9.63 26.13
CA CYS A 461 -7.21 10.48 24.95
C CYS A 461 -5.85 11.09 24.60
N MET A 462 -5.44 10.96 23.35
CA MET A 462 -4.21 11.52 22.82
C MET A 462 -4.47 12.65 21.83
N GLN A 463 -5.66 12.70 21.21
CA GLN A 463 -6.04 13.76 20.28
C GLN A 463 -7.56 13.83 20.09
N TRP A 464 -8.02 14.95 19.55
CA TRP A 464 -9.41 15.17 19.20
C TRP A 464 -9.54 15.95 17.89
N ASN A 465 -10.71 15.82 17.25
CA ASN A 465 -11.12 16.56 16.07
C ASN A 465 -12.55 17.05 16.25
N TYR A 466 -12.84 18.27 15.83
CA TYR A 466 -14.17 18.84 15.82
C TYR A 466 -14.52 19.38 14.43
N VAL A 467 -15.68 18.97 13.92
CA VAL A 467 -16.24 19.47 12.66
C VAL A 467 -17.75 19.62 12.80
N GLU A 468 -18.26 20.82 12.55
CA GLU A 468 -19.67 21.20 12.74
C GLU A 468 -20.24 20.88 14.13
N ASP A 469 -20.87 19.72 14.30
CA ASP A 469 -21.46 19.21 15.55
C ASP A 469 -20.93 17.83 15.93
N LEU A 470 -19.80 17.42 15.35
CA LEU A 470 -19.18 16.11 15.53
C LEU A 470 -17.84 16.26 16.22
N CYS A 471 -17.77 15.75 17.45
CA CYS A 471 -16.52 15.56 18.19
C CYS A 471 -16.01 14.14 17.97
N LYS A 472 -14.76 14.01 17.52
CA LYS A 472 -14.05 12.74 17.40
C LYS A 472 -12.86 12.74 18.34
N MET A 473 -12.61 11.63 19.02
CA MET A 473 -11.51 11.47 19.98
C MET A 473 -10.77 10.18 19.71
N ASP A 474 -9.46 10.17 19.99
CA ASP A 474 -8.60 9.03 19.75
C ASP A 474 -7.60 8.81 20.88
N ASP A 475 -7.25 7.54 21.14
CA ASP A 475 -6.17 7.13 22.06
C ASP A 475 -4.82 6.94 21.35
N LYS A 476 -4.78 7.19 20.05
CA LYS A 476 -3.58 7.19 19.20
C LYS A 476 -3.26 8.60 18.76
N VAL A 477 -2.02 8.83 18.33
CA VAL A 477 -1.59 10.10 17.76
C VAL A 477 -1.35 9.92 16.27
N TYR A 478 -1.96 10.79 15.48
CA TYR A 478 -1.77 10.93 14.05
C TYR A 478 -1.32 12.36 13.78
N MET A 479 -0.44 12.57 12.80
CA MET A 479 -0.13 13.94 12.38
C MET A 479 -1.30 14.55 11.61
N GLY A 480 -1.97 13.77 10.75
CA GLY A 480 -3.05 14.25 9.91
C GLY A 480 -2.61 15.07 8.71
N GLN A 481 -3.59 15.71 8.08
CA GLN A 481 -3.40 16.59 6.93
C GLN A 481 -4.27 17.83 7.04
N GLY A 482 -3.89 18.91 6.36
CA GLY A 482 -4.66 20.14 6.34
C GLY A 482 -4.71 20.81 4.97
N TYR A 483 -5.66 21.73 4.83
CA TYR A 483 -5.87 22.48 3.58
C TYR A 483 -5.31 23.90 3.68
N ALA A 484 -4.35 24.21 2.81
CA ALA A 484 -3.82 25.57 2.69
C ALA A 484 -4.93 26.55 2.25
N PRO A 485 -4.85 27.84 2.62
CA PRO A 485 -5.89 28.83 2.33
C PRO A 485 -6.31 28.93 0.85
N GLY A 486 -5.38 28.71 -0.08
CA GLY A 486 -5.62 28.79 -1.52
C GLY A 486 -6.19 27.52 -2.17
N MET A 487 -6.26 26.39 -1.44
CA MET A 487 -6.69 25.11 -2.01
C MET A 487 -8.19 25.09 -2.28
N SER A 488 -8.61 24.50 -3.40
CA SER A 488 -10.03 24.35 -3.76
C SER A 488 -10.78 23.49 -2.76
N GLN A 489 -10.13 22.46 -2.21
CA GLN A 489 -10.67 21.58 -1.17
C GLN A 489 -11.11 22.37 0.06
N ARG A 490 -10.42 23.45 0.42
CA ARG A 490 -10.81 24.32 1.54
C ARG A 490 -12.12 25.07 1.28
N LYS A 491 -12.48 25.29 0.02
CA LYS A 491 -13.72 25.98 -0.37
C LYS A 491 -14.94 25.07 -0.31
N THR A 492 -14.73 23.76 -0.38
CA THR A 492 -15.81 22.75 -0.42
C THR A 492 -15.86 21.87 0.84
N ALA A 493 -14.77 21.78 1.60
CA ALA A 493 -14.70 21.03 2.84
C ALA A 493 -15.24 21.82 4.04
N LEU A 494 -15.74 21.08 5.03
CA LEU A 494 -16.05 21.62 6.34
C LEU A 494 -14.76 21.94 7.11
N LYS A 495 -14.82 22.95 7.98
CA LYS A 495 -13.68 23.33 8.80
C LYS A 495 -13.50 22.32 9.93
N HIS A 496 -12.43 21.53 9.84
CA HIS A 496 -11.94 20.71 10.95
C HIS A 496 -11.08 21.54 11.90
N THR A 497 -11.27 21.34 13.20
CA THR A 497 -10.36 21.83 14.24
C THR A 497 -9.81 20.64 14.99
N SER A 498 -8.51 20.41 14.91
CA SER A 498 -7.81 19.29 15.54
C SER A 498 -7.01 19.76 16.75
N GLY A 499 -6.85 18.89 17.74
CA GLY A 499 -5.95 19.11 18.87
C GLY A 499 -5.22 17.85 19.31
N TRP A 500 -4.04 18.03 19.90
CA TRP A 500 -3.17 16.95 20.35
C TRP A 500 -2.77 17.12 21.82
N MET A 501 -2.93 16.04 22.59
CA MET A 501 -2.48 15.94 23.98
C MET A 501 -1.00 15.52 24.04
N TYR A 502 -0.14 16.15 23.24
CA TYR A 502 1.25 15.71 23.02
C TYR A 502 2.09 15.62 24.32
N LYS A 503 1.73 16.37 25.36
CA LYS A 503 2.37 16.26 26.69
C LYS A 503 2.20 14.88 27.32
N ARG A 504 1.12 14.15 27.01
CA ARG A 504 0.89 12.77 27.47
C ARG A 504 1.85 11.76 26.84
N LEU A 505 2.60 12.13 25.79
CA LEU A 505 3.65 11.28 25.21
C LEU A 505 4.78 11.00 26.21
N GLU A 506 4.95 11.84 27.24
CA GLU A 506 5.92 11.60 28.31
C GLU A 506 5.67 10.28 29.05
N ASP A 507 4.43 9.78 29.05
CA ASP A 507 4.03 8.53 29.68
C ASP A 507 4.36 7.30 28.82
N TRP A 508 4.68 7.47 27.54
CA TRP A 508 5.04 6.36 26.65
C TRP A 508 6.52 6.03 26.79
N LYS A 509 6.83 4.95 27.51
CA LYS A 509 8.20 4.51 27.82
C LYS A 509 8.68 3.38 26.92
N CYS A 510 9.95 3.47 26.56
CA CYS A 510 10.82 2.37 26.17
C CYS A 510 11.82 2.19 27.32
#